data_AF-A0A8T7GGP2-F1
#
_entry.id   AF-A0A8T7GGP2-F1
#
_cell.length_a   1.000
_cell.length_b   1.000
_cell.length_c   1.000
_cell.angle_alpha   90.00
_cell.angle_beta   90.00
_cell.angle_gamma   90.00
#
_symmetry.space_group_name_H-M   'P 1'
#
loop_
_entity.id
_entity.type
_entity.pdbx_description
1 polymer ?
#
loop_
_entity_poly.entity_id
_entity_poly.type
_entity_poly.pdbx_seq_one_letter_code
_entity_poly.pdbx_strand_id
1 'polypeptide(L)'
;MDSIAIEYYNKKFGDNASAAFIHLVREIGEIAFAMENNNPEHAKLEITESVALLQYLASKYSLDVDSNIQSVYSKKLEMLKSK
;
A
#
# COMPACT_ATOMS: atom_id res chain seq x y z
N MET A 1 -4.29 0.68 -15.05
CA MET A 1 -3.60 1.97 -14.84
C MET A 1 -2.14 1.67 -14.61
N ASP A 2 -1.29 1.94 -15.60
CA ASP A 2 0.16 1.94 -15.37
C ASP A 2 0.49 3.26 -14.68
N SER A 3 0.55 3.25 -13.35
CA SER A 3 0.92 4.43 -12.59
C SER A 3 2.44 4.64 -12.71
N ILE A 4 2.87 5.91 -12.74
CA ILE A 4 4.29 6.30 -12.71
C ILE A 4 5.04 5.59 -11.56
N ALA A 5 4.34 5.30 -10.46
CA ALA A 5 4.87 4.52 -9.35
C ALA A 5 5.19 3.06 -9.73
N ILE A 6 4.33 2.38 -10.49
CA ILE A 6 4.60 1.01 -10.96
C ILE A 6 5.84 1.00 -11.86
N GLU A 7 5.97 1.98 -12.77
CA GLU A 7 7.17 2.09 -13.61
C GLU A 7 8.43 2.31 -12.76
N TYR A 8 8.38 3.24 -11.80
CA TYR A 8 9.49 3.51 -10.89
C TYR A 8 9.90 2.26 -10.09
N TYR A 9 8.93 1.57 -9.47
CA TYR A 9 9.24 0.39 -8.66
C TYR A 9 9.63 -0.83 -9.48
N ASN A 10 9.17 -0.96 -10.73
CA ASN A 10 9.72 -1.92 -11.67
C ASN A 10 11.20 -1.65 -11.95
N LYS A 11 11.60 -0.38 -12.12
CA LYS A 11 13.04 -0.03 -12.29
C LYS A 11 13.84 -0.24 -11.00
N LYS A 12 13.25 0.06 -9.83
CA LYS A 12 13.93 -0.04 -8.53
C LYS A 12 14.11 -1.48 -8.05
N PHE A 13 13.08 -2.30 -8.17
CA PHE A 13 13.03 -3.65 -7.59
C PHE A 13 12.97 -4.78 -8.62
N GLY A 14 12.61 -4.49 -9.88
CA GLY A 14 12.46 -5.51 -10.91
C GLY A 14 11.43 -6.55 -10.50
N ASP A 15 11.88 -7.80 -10.37
CA ASP A 15 11.06 -8.95 -9.92
C ASP A 15 11.33 -9.33 -8.45
N ASN A 16 12.13 -8.55 -7.72
CA ASN A 16 12.40 -8.79 -6.31
C ASN A 16 11.28 -8.24 -5.42
N ALA A 17 10.13 -8.92 -5.44
CA ALA A 17 8.96 -8.56 -4.64
C ALA A 17 9.27 -8.58 -3.12
N SER A 18 10.18 -9.43 -2.66
CA SER A 18 10.61 -9.46 -1.26
C SER A 18 11.32 -8.18 -0.83
N ALA A 19 12.21 -7.64 -1.66
CA ALA A 19 12.88 -6.36 -1.38
C ALA A 19 11.88 -5.19 -1.36
N ALA A 20 10.92 -5.18 -2.29
CA ALA A 20 9.86 -4.19 -2.31
C ALA A 20 8.97 -4.27 -1.06
N PHE A 21 8.64 -5.48 -0.59
CA PHE A 21 7.89 -5.68 0.65
C PHE A 21 8.68 -5.21 1.89
N ILE A 22 9.98 -5.49 1.95
CA ILE A 22 10.83 -5.01 3.04
C ILE A 22 10.88 -3.47 3.04
N HIS A 23 10.93 -2.83 1.87
CA HIS A 23 10.85 -1.37 1.77
C HIS A 23 9.51 -0.83 2.27
N LEU A 24 8.39 -1.46 1.90
CA LEU A 24 7.06 -1.09 2.43
C LEU A 24 7.01 -1.14 3.97
N VAL A 25 7.62 -2.16 4.59
CA VAL A 25 7.68 -2.25 6.06
C VAL A 25 8.47 -1.09 6.67
N ARG A 26 9.51 -0.59 5.99
CA ARG A 26 10.25 0.60 6.44
C ARG A 26 9.40 1.86 6.36
N GLU A 27 8.69 2.05 5.25
CA GLU A 27 7.80 3.21 5.10
C GLU A 27 6.68 3.22 6.16
N ILE A 28 6.15 2.05 6.51
CA ILE A 28 5.20 1.92 7.63
C ILE A 28 5.85 2.35 8.97
N GLY A 29 7.13 2.05 9.18
CA GLY A 29 7.90 2.54 10.32
C GLY A 29 8.05 4.06 10.32
N GLU A 30 8.31 4.67 9.18
CA GLU A 30 8.40 6.12 9.02
C GLU A 30 7.04 6.80 9.25
N ILE A 31 5.92 6.20 8.82
CA ILE A 31 4.57 6.66 9.16
C ILE A 31 4.39 6.71 10.69
N ALA A 32 4.75 5.64 11.39
CA ALA A 32 4.63 5.56 12.84
C ALA A 32 5.49 6.63 13.52
N PHE A 33 6.75 6.76 13.10
CA PHE A 33 7.67 7.79 13.59
C PHE A 33 7.12 9.21 13.36
N ALA A 34 6.61 9.51 12.17
CA ALA A 34 6.02 10.81 11.85
C ALA A 34 4.79 11.13 12.72
N MET A 35 3.95 10.14 12.99
CA MET A 35 2.79 10.28 13.90
C MET A 35 3.23 10.55 15.34
N GLU A 36 4.21 9.81 15.86
CA GLU A 36 4.75 10.03 17.22
C GLU A 36 5.32 11.43 17.41
N ASN A 37 5.86 12.02 16.35
CA ASN A 37 6.46 13.35 16.36
C ASN A 37 5.51 14.48 15.94
N ASN A 38 4.20 14.22 15.82
CA ASN A 38 3.20 15.19 15.36
C ASN A 38 3.57 15.88 14.03
N ASN A 39 4.16 15.12 13.10
CA ASN A 39 4.55 15.61 11.77
C ASN A 39 3.61 15.06 10.68
N PRO A 40 2.45 15.71 10.45
CA PRO A 40 1.44 15.20 9.52
C PRO A 40 1.89 15.25 8.06
N GLU A 41 2.77 16.18 7.67
CA GLU A 41 3.24 16.26 6.29
C GLU A 41 4.16 15.09 5.94
N HIS A 42 5.04 14.70 6.87
CA HIS A 42 5.85 13.50 6.71
C HIS A 42 4.97 12.25 6.67
N ALA A 43 4.02 12.12 7.60
CA ALA A 43 3.09 10.97 7.58
C ALA A 43 2.31 10.85 6.25
N LYS A 44 1.84 11.97 5.67
CA LYS A 44 1.16 11.97 4.37
C LYS A 44 2.07 11.50 3.23
N LEU A 45 3.33 11.92 3.24
CA LEU A 45 4.32 11.47 2.25
C LEU A 45 4.50 9.95 2.32
N GLU A 46 4.77 9.43 3.51
CA GLU A 46 5.05 8.00 3.68
C GLU A 46 3.82 7.11 3.45
N ILE A 47 2.62 7.61 3.77
CA ILE A 47 1.36 6.95 3.37
C ILE A 47 1.25 6.88 1.84
N THR A 48 1.59 7.97 1.14
CA THR A 48 1.54 8.02 -0.32
C THR A 48 2.52 7.03 -0.95
N GLU A 49 3.76 6.99 -0.46
CA GLU A 49 4.77 6.03 -0.91
C GLU A 49 4.35 4.58 -0.63
N SER A 50 3.77 4.32 0.55
CA SER A 50 3.25 3.01 0.94
C SER A 50 2.11 2.54 0.03
N VAL A 51 1.15 3.42 -0.30
CA VAL A 51 0.06 3.10 -1.23
C VAL A 51 0.61 2.78 -2.62
N ALA A 52 1.56 3.59 -3.10
CA ALA A 52 2.23 3.37 -4.38
C ALA A 52 2.99 2.02 -4.42
N LEU A 53 3.67 1.65 -3.34
CA LEU A 53 4.34 0.35 -3.19
C LEU A 53 3.36 -0.82 -3.19
N LEU A 54 2.23 -0.68 -2.48
CA LEU A 54 1.18 -1.69 -2.46
C LEU A 54 0.56 -1.91 -3.84
N GLN A 55 0.37 -0.84 -4.63
CA GLN A 55 -0.09 -0.95 -6.02
C GLN A 55 0.94 -1.70 -6.90
N TYR A 56 2.22 -1.38 -6.75
CA TYR A 56 3.28 -2.13 -7.44
C TYR A 56 3.27 -3.61 -7.04
N LEU A 57 3.22 -3.93 -5.75
CA LEU A 57 3.16 -5.33 -5.28
C LEU A 57 1.91 -6.03 -5.83
N ALA A 58 0.74 -5.39 -5.78
CA ALA A 58 -0.49 -5.95 -6.33
C ALA A 58 -0.36 -6.28 -7.82
N SER A 59 0.32 -5.44 -8.61
CA SER A 59 0.58 -5.70 -10.02
C SER A 59 1.43 -6.97 -10.24
N LYS A 60 2.41 -7.23 -9.35
CA LYS A 60 3.27 -8.43 -9.42
C LYS A 60 2.52 -9.73 -9.12
N TYR A 61 1.44 -9.64 -8.35
CA TYR A 61 0.57 -10.78 -8.06
C TYR A 61 -0.70 -10.81 -8.94
N SER A 62 -0.79 -9.93 -9.95
CA SER A 62 -1.96 -9.79 -10.82
C SER A 62 -3.28 -9.63 -10.04
N LEU A 63 -3.25 -8.89 -8.93
CA LEU A 63 -4.40 -8.67 -8.07
C LEU A 63 -5.28 -7.54 -8.59
N ASP A 64 -6.58 -7.82 -8.71
CA ASP A 64 -7.61 -6.78 -8.81
C ASP A 64 -7.96 -6.28 -7.40
N VAL A 65 -7.19 -5.28 -6.92
CA VAL A 65 -7.29 -4.78 -5.55
C VAL A 65 -8.67 -4.17 -5.28
N ASP A 66 -9.21 -3.37 -6.20
CA ASP A 66 -10.47 -2.66 -6.00
C ASP A 66 -11.65 -3.63 -5.90
N SER A 67 -11.74 -4.60 -6.81
CA SER A 67 -12.78 -5.64 -6.75
C SER A 67 -12.65 -6.50 -5.50
N ASN A 68 -11.42 -6.85 -5.10
CA ASN A 68 -11.17 -7.65 -3.90
C ASN A 68 -11.53 -6.88 -2.62
N ILE A 69 -11.18 -5.60 -2.52
CA ILE A 69 -11.57 -4.73 -1.41
C ILE A 69 -13.09 -4.64 -1.34
N GLN A 70 -13.75 -4.37 -2.46
CA GLN A 70 -15.21 -4.28 -2.50
C GLN A 70 -15.85 -5.58 -2.00
N SER A 71 -15.41 -6.73 -2.50
CA SER A 71 -15.92 -8.05 -2.11
C SER A 71 -15.72 -8.36 -0.62
N VAL A 72 -14.50 -8.16 -0.11
CA VAL A 72 -14.15 -8.44 1.29
C VAL A 72 -14.87 -7.50 2.25
N TYR A 73 -14.85 -6.20 1.95
CA TYR A 73 -15.36 -5.20 2.89
C TYR A 73 -16.87 -5.03 2.82
N SER A 74 -17.54 -5.34 1.70
CA SER A 74 -19.02 -5.37 1.66
C SER A 74 -19.56 -6.42 2.65
N LYS A 75 -18.98 -7.63 2.66
CA LYS A 75 -19.33 -8.69 3.62
C LYS A 75 -19.05 -8.27 5.07
N LYS A 76 -17.89 -7.67 5.33
CA LYS A 76 -17.55 -7.17 6.68
C LYS A 76 -18.53 -6.09 7.15
N LEU A 77 -18.94 -5.18 6.26
CA LEU A 77 -19.91 -4.14 6.57
C LEU A 77 -21.30 -4.72 6.85
N GLU A 78 -21.75 -5.73 6.10
CA GLU A 78 -23.00 -6.44 6.38
C GLU A 78 -23.00 -7.07 7.78
N MET A 79 -21.91 -7.74 8.16
CA MET A 79 -21.77 -8.35 9.49
C MET A 79 -21.85 -7.33 10.64
N LEU A 80 -21.40 -6.10 10.42
CA LEU A 80 -21.51 -5.02 11.41
C LEU A 80 -22.94 -4.50 11.55
N LYS A 81 -23.74 -4.55 10.48
CA LYS A 81 -25.16 -4.13 10.50
C LYS A 81 -26.10 -5.17 11.09
N SER A 82 -25.68 -6.44 11.12
CA SER A 82 -26.44 -7.54 11.71
C SER A 82 -26.18 -7.72 13.22
N LYS A 83 -25.39 -6.84 13.85
CA LYS A 83 -25.20 -6.74 15.30
C LYS A 83 -26.05 -5.61 15.86
#